data_AF-A0A944S0K1-F1
#
_entry.id   AF-A0A944S0K1-F1
#
_cell.length_a   1.000
_cell.length_b   1.000
_cell.length_c   1.000
_cell.angle_alpha   90.00
_cell.angle_beta   90.00
_cell.angle_gamma   90.00
#
_symmetry.space_group_name_H-M   'P 1'
#
loop_
_entity.id
_entity.type
_entity.pdbx_description
1 polymer ?
#
loop_
_entity_poly.entity_id
_entity_poly.type
_entity_poly.pdbx_seq_one_letter_code
_entity_poly.pdbx_strand_id
1 'polypeptide(L)' 'MADSDNLEFKPRARGLIMGGLPWLARISDKARARAAGRLGAYVYP' A
#
# COMPACT_ATOMS: atom_id res chain seq x y z
N MET A 1 6.97 -19.50 -12.57
CA MET A 1 6.78 -18.50 -11.49
C MET A 1 5.97 -17.38 -12.09
N ALA A 2 4.79 -17.10 -11.58
CA ALA A 2 3.88 -16.12 -12.18
C ALA A 2 4.44 -14.70 -12.00
N ASP A 3 4.41 -13.89 -13.06
CA ASP A 3 4.91 -12.50 -13.11
C ASP A 3 4.35 -11.59 -12.00
N SER A 4 3.31 -12.04 -11.29
CA SER A 4 2.71 -11.40 -10.12
C SER A 4 3.63 -11.27 -8.91
N ASP A 5 4.72 -12.04 -8.80
CA ASP A 5 5.69 -11.92 -7.69
C ASP A 5 6.66 -10.73 -7.84
N ASN A 6 6.75 -10.12 -9.03
CA ASN A 6 7.68 -9.01 -9.32
C ASN A 6 7.01 -7.63 -9.35
N LEU A 7 5.74 -7.51 -9.02
CA LEU A 7 5.08 -6.20 -8.96
C LEU A 7 5.45 -5.50 -7.65
N GLU A 8 6.36 -4.53 -7.75
CA GLU A 8 6.72 -3.65 -6.64
C GLU A 8 5.47 -3.03 -6.02
N PHE A 9 5.36 -3.12 -4.69
CA PHE A 9 4.22 -2.57 -3.97
C PHE A 9 4.07 -1.07 -4.22
N LYS A 10 2.92 -0.67 -4.76
CA LYS A 10 2.56 0.74 -4.94
C LYS A 10 1.24 1.04 -4.23
N PRO A 11 1.25 1.82 -3.13
CA PRO A 11 0.01 2.16 -2.43
C PRO A 11 -0.84 3.14 -3.22
N ARG A 12 -2.17 3.13 -2.99
CA ARG A 12 -3.14 4.03 -3.62
C ARG A 12 -2.77 5.52 -3.45
N ALA A 13 -3.27 6.36 -4.36
CA ALA A 13 -2.92 7.78 -4.46
C ALA A 13 -3.18 8.57 -3.16
N ARG A 14 -2.35 9.59 -2.89
CA ARG A 14 -2.48 10.45 -1.69
C ARG A 14 -3.78 11.23 -1.65
N GLY A 15 -4.30 11.63 -2.81
CA GLY A 15 -5.55 12.40 -2.94
C GLY A 15 -6.82 11.56 -2.86
N LEU A 16 -6.72 10.23 -2.73
CA LEU A 16 -7.88 9.38 -2.62
C LEU A 16 -8.49 9.48 -1.21
N ILE A 17 -9.68 10.06 -1.13
CA ILE A 17 -10.48 10.17 0.10
C ILE A 17 -11.45 8.98 0.13
N MET A 18 -11.50 8.25 1.25
CA MET A 18 -12.49 7.19 1.47
C MET A 18 -13.21 7.41 2.80
N GLY A 19 -14.55 7.35 2.79
CA GLY A 19 -15.34 7.59 4.00
C GLY A 19 -15.13 8.97 4.62
N GLY A 20 -14.81 9.99 3.81
CA GLY A 20 -14.45 11.33 4.27
C GLY A 20 -13.05 11.44 4.88
N LEU A 21 -12.29 10.35 4.96
CA LEU A 21 -10.94 10.34 5.53
C LEU A 21 -9.89 10.35 4.42
N PRO A 22 -9.05 11.39 4.34
CA PRO A 22 -7.90 11.37 3.45
C PRO A 22 -6.91 10.30 3.93
N TRP A 23 -6.09 9.76 3.03
CA TRP A 23 -5.07 8.74 3.32
C TRP A 23 -5.54 7.37 3.81
N LEU A 24 -6.81 7.17 4.16
CA LEU A 24 -7.31 5.91 4.72
C LEU A 24 -6.96 4.72 3.81
N ALA A 25 -7.28 4.83 2.52
CA ALA A 25 -6.95 3.81 1.54
C ALA A 25 -5.45 3.51 1.49
N ARG A 26 -4.62 4.56 1.51
CA ARG A 26 -3.16 4.50 1.39
C ARG A 26 -2.51 3.87 2.61
N ILE A 27 -2.94 4.24 3.83
CA ILE A 27 -2.40 3.67 5.06
C ILE A 27 -2.80 2.20 5.21
N SER A 28 -4.02 1.83 4.80
CA SER A 28 -4.45 0.42 4.76
C SER A 28 -3.60 -0.41 3.80
N ASP A 29 -3.23 0.13 2.63
CA ASP A 29 -2.36 -0.59 1.69
C ASP A 29 -0.98 -0.85 2.29
N LYS A 30 -0.38 0.18 2.91
CA LYS A 30 0.92 0.05 3.57
C LYS A 30 0.87 -0.95 4.72
N ALA A 31 -0.22 -0.97 5.49
CA ALA A 31 -0.42 -1.95 6.55
C ALA A 31 -0.45 -3.39 6.01
N ARG A 32 -1.22 -3.65 4.93
CA ARG A 32 -1.25 -4.96 4.27
C ARG A 32 0.09 -5.35 3.67
N ALA A 33 0.81 -4.39 3.08
CA ALA A 33 2.13 -4.64 2.50
C ALA A 33 3.19 -4.95 3.55
N ARG A 34 3.16 -4.25 4.71
CA ARG A 34 4.00 -4.56 5.86
C ARG A 34 3.71 -5.96 6.40
N ALA A 35 2.44 -6.32 6.56
CA ALA A 35 2.04 -7.65 7.02
C ALA A 35 2.46 -8.77 6.07
N ALA A 36 2.49 -8.50 4.76
CA ALA A 36 2.91 -9.43 3.73
C ALA A 36 4.43 -9.36 3.39
N GLY A 37 5.24 -8.61 4.16
CA GLY A 37 6.69 -8.51 3.93
C GLY A 37 7.11 -7.84 2.62
N ARG A 38 6.18 -7.13 1.95
CA ARG A 38 6.36 -6.57 0.59
C ARG A 38 6.34 -5.05 0.54
N LEU A 39 6.60 -4.39 1.67
CA LEU A 39 6.50 -2.93 1.77
C LEU A 39 7.54 -2.19 0.90
N GLY A 40 8.65 -2.84 0.57
CA GLY A 40 9.72 -2.24 -0.23
C GLY A 40 10.35 -1.04 0.47
N ALA A 41 10.57 0.06 -0.27
CA ALA A 41 11.15 1.30 0.25
C ALA A 41 10.17 2.19 1.04
N TYR A 42 8.89 1.81 1.14
CA TYR A 42 7.92 2.59 1.90
C TYR A 42 8.12 2.39 3.41
N VAL A 43 7.98 3.46 4.20
CA VAL A 43 8.00 3.40 5.67
C VAL A 43 6.57 3.29 6.18
N TYR A 44 6.28 2.48 7.21
CA TYR A 44 4.96 2.41 7.86
C TYR A 44 5.10 2.39 9.40
N PRO A 45 4.31 3.21 10.14
CA PRO A 45 3.38 4.23 9.65
C PRO A 45 4.07 5.34 8.85
#